data_AF-A0A159Z9N2-F1
#
_entry.id   AF-A0A159Z9N2-F1
#
_cell.length_a   1.000
_cell.length_b   1.000
_cell.length_c   1.000
_cell.angle_alpha   90.00
_cell.angle_beta   90.00
_cell.angle_gamma   90.00
#
_symmetry.space_group_name_H-M   'P 1'
#
loop_
_entity.id
_entity.type
_entity.pdbx_description
1 polymer ?
#
loop_
_entity_poly.entity_id
_entity_poly.type
_entity_poly.pdbx_seq_one_letter_code
_entity_poly.pdbx_strand_id
1 'polypeptide(L)'
;MKHRPRPPEQDDLLRPRLVDMIDPRHELVKLAALIDWEVFEREWAGFFPSGKGRPATPPRLVAGLLYLQHAYRLSDEAVVARWVENPYYQHLTGETFFQHKLPIDPSSLTRWRGRIGKKASNGC
;
A
#
# COMPACT_ATOMS: atom_id res chain seq x y z
N MET A 1 14.58 -26.35 -30.19
CA MET A 1 14.31 -24.91 -30.43
C MET A 1 14.68 -24.15 -29.16
N LYS A 2 15.59 -23.18 -29.22
CA LYS A 2 16.00 -22.38 -28.04
C LYS A 2 14.93 -21.31 -27.80
N HIS A 3 14.24 -21.35 -26.67
CA HIS A 3 13.34 -20.26 -26.26
C HIS A 3 14.17 -19.00 -25.99
N ARG A 4 14.01 -18.00 -26.84
CA ARG A 4 14.53 -16.64 -26.59
C ARG A 4 13.61 -16.01 -25.54
N PRO A 5 14.09 -15.59 -24.36
CA PRO A 5 13.25 -14.86 -23.42
C PRO A 5 12.81 -13.56 -24.08
N ARG A 6 11.51 -13.26 -23.98
CA ARG A 6 10.89 -12.03 -24.49
C ARG A 6 11.51 -10.85 -23.71
N PRO A 7 11.90 -9.74 -24.36
CA PRO A 7 12.47 -8.61 -23.65
C PRO A 7 11.40 -8.04 -22.69
N PRO A 8 11.74 -7.80 -21.40
CA PRO A 8 10.78 -7.37 -20.39
C PRO A 8 10.43 -5.85 -20.40
N GLU A 9 10.89 -5.08 -21.38
CA GLU A 9 10.97 -3.61 -21.21
C GLU A 9 9.95 -2.75 -22.00
N GLN A 10 9.23 -3.29 -22.99
CA GLN A 10 8.29 -2.47 -23.78
C GLN A 10 6.89 -2.31 -23.16
N ASP A 11 6.46 -3.24 -22.31
CA ASP A 11 5.12 -3.21 -21.70
C ASP A 11 4.97 -2.10 -20.63
N ASP A 12 6.06 -1.70 -19.96
CA ASP A 12 6.01 -0.70 -18.89
C ASP A 12 5.84 0.75 -19.42
N LEU A 13 6.22 1.04 -20.66
CA LEU A 13 6.07 2.37 -21.26
C LEU A 13 4.62 2.75 -21.56
N LEU A 14 3.75 1.76 -21.75
CA LEU A 14 2.33 1.95 -22.10
C LEU A 14 1.39 1.59 -20.95
N ARG A 15 1.93 1.34 -19.75
CA ARG A 15 1.10 0.91 -18.63
C ARG A 15 0.19 2.06 -18.18
N PRO A 16 -1.14 1.88 -18.22
CA PRO A 16 -2.08 2.91 -17.78
C PRO A 16 -1.85 3.20 -16.29
N ARG A 17 -1.92 4.48 -15.91
CA ARG A 17 -1.85 4.85 -14.50
C ARG A 17 -3.17 4.52 -13.84
N LEU A 18 -3.13 4.27 -12.53
CA LEU A 18 -4.35 4.02 -11.75
C LEU A 18 -5.36 5.17 -11.88
N VAL A 19 -4.88 6.41 -11.92
CA VAL A 19 -5.72 7.60 -12.09
C VAL A 19 -6.50 7.62 -13.40
N ASP A 20 -6.01 6.93 -14.44
CA ASP A 20 -6.70 6.81 -15.74
C ASP A 20 -7.75 5.68 -15.73
N MET A 21 -7.72 4.80 -14.72
CA MET A 21 -8.55 3.60 -14.61
C MET A 21 -9.69 3.73 -13.59
N ILE A 22 -9.59 4.67 -12.64
CA ILE A 22 -10.49 4.82 -11.50
C ILE A 22 -11.36 6.07 -11.62
N ASP A 23 -12.58 6.02 -11.08
CA ASP A 23 -13.44 7.21 -11.03
C ASP A 23 -12.90 8.20 -9.97
N PRO A 24 -12.54 9.45 -10.35
CA PRO A 24 -12.08 10.46 -9.39
C PRO A 24 -13.14 10.86 -8.36
N ARG A 25 -14.42 10.56 -8.60
CA ARG A 25 -15.53 10.82 -7.66
C ARG A 25 -15.67 9.74 -6.60
N HIS A 26 -14.94 8.63 -6.71
CA HIS A 26 -15.01 7.56 -5.73
C HIS A 26 -14.46 8.01 -4.37
N GLU A 27 -15.12 7.60 -3.29
CA GLU A 27 -14.83 8.08 -1.93
C GLU A 27 -13.39 7.81 -1.48
N LEU A 28 -12.82 6.65 -1.85
CA LEU A 28 -11.41 6.36 -1.53
C LEU A 28 -10.41 7.24 -2.30
N VAL A 29 -10.77 7.74 -3.49
CA VAL A 29 -9.92 8.67 -4.26
C VAL A 29 -9.95 10.04 -3.64
N LYS A 30 -11.14 10.54 -3.27
CA LYS A 30 -11.29 11.78 -2.51
C LYS A 30 -10.55 11.71 -1.18
N LEU A 31 -10.71 10.62 -0.44
CA LEU A 31 -10.02 10.40 0.83
C LEU A 31 -8.50 10.44 0.65
N ALA A 32 -7.98 9.80 -0.40
CA ALA A 32 -6.54 9.82 -0.69
C ALA A 32 -6.00 11.24 -0.93
N ALA A 33 -6.83 12.15 -1.46
CA ALA A 33 -6.45 13.56 -1.66
C ALA A 33 -6.60 14.42 -0.40
N LEU A 34 -7.42 14.00 0.57
CA LEU A 34 -7.68 14.74 1.81
C LEU A 34 -6.68 14.42 2.92
N ILE A 35 -6.06 13.24 2.89
CA ILE A 35 -5.10 12.81 3.90
C ILE A 35 -3.76 13.51 3.67
N ASP A 36 -3.25 14.17 4.71
CA ASP A 36 -1.87 14.64 4.76
C ASP A 36 -0.92 13.45 4.98
N TRP A 37 -0.46 12.86 3.88
CA TRP A 37 0.45 11.72 3.91
C TRP A 37 1.85 12.07 4.43
N GLU A 38 2.27 13.34 4.37
CA GLU A 38 3.60 13.75 4.86
C GLU A 38 3.70 13.61 6.38
N VAL A 39 2.59 13.78 7.10
CA VAL A 39 2.51 13.49 8.53
C VAL A 39 2.85 12.02 8.80
N PHE A 40 2.30 11.08 8.03
CA PHE A 40 2.60 9.67 8.20
C PHE A 40 4.05 9.35 7.86
N GLU A 41 4.58 9.92 6.78
CA GLU A 41 5.99 9.75 6.41
C GLU A 41 6.92 10.25 7.54
N ARG A 42 6.65 11.43 8.11
CA ARG A 42 7.46 11.99 9.20
C ARG A 42 7.33 11.22 10.51
N GLU A 43 6.10 11.01 10.98
CA GLU A 43 5.84 10.38 12.28
C GLU A 43 6.25 8.91 12.27
N TRP A 44 6.15 8.25 11.11
CA TRP A 44 6.40 6.83 10.99
C TRP A 44 7.74 6.45 10.36
N ALA A 45 8.53 7.41 9.85
CA ALA A 45 9.88 7.18 9.33
C ALA A 45 10.74 6.29 10.24
N GLY A 46 10.64 6.48 11.56
CA GLY A 46 11.39 5.70 12.56
C GLY A 46 10.92 4.25 12.75
N PHE A 47 9.73 3.87 12.25
CA PHE A 47 9.21 2.51 12.38
C PHE A 47 9.63 1.59 11.22
N PHE A 48 10.18 2.15 10.14
CA PHE A 48 10.59 1.43 8.93
C PHE A 48 12.12 1.45 8.76
N PRO A 49 12.91 0.84 9.67
CA PRO A 49 14.34 0.75 9.44
C PRO A 49 14.63 -0.11 8.20
N SER A 50 15.32 0.50 7.23
CA SER A 50 15.88 -0.18 6.05
C SER A 50 17.08 -1.05 6.48
N GLY A 51 16.80 -2.09 7.27
CA GLY A 51 17.80 -3.01 7.77
C GLY A 51 18.09 -4.10 6.73
N LYS A 52 19.04 -3.83 5.82
CA LYS A 52 19.61 -4.76 4.82
C LYS A 52 18.65 -5.26 3.73
N GLY A 53 18.71 -4.62 2.56
CA GLY A 53 18.38 -5.23 1.26
C GLY A 53 16.92 -5.22 0.81
N ARG A 54 15.94 -5.01 1.71
CA ARG A 54 14.53 -4.84 1.33
C ARG A 54 14.15 -3.36 1.39
N PRO A 55 13.51 -2.79 0.35
CA PRO A 55 12.95 -1.44 0.43
C PRO A 55 12.06 -1.31 1.66
N ALA A 56 12.21 -0.23 2.41
CA ALA A 56 11.33 0.10 3.52
C ALA A 56 9.88 0.06 3.02
N THR A 57 8.99 -0.61 3.75
CA THR A 57 7.55 -0.59 3.43
C THR A 57 7.06 0.85 3.54
N PRO A 58 6.40 1.43 2.51
CA PRO A 58 5.96 2.81 2.58
C PRO A 58 4.97 3.03 3.75
N PRO A 59 5.15 4.06 4.59
CA PRO A 59 4.18 4.44 5.62
C PRO A 59 2.76 4.58 5.09
N ARG A 60 2.58 5.23 3.93
CA ARG A 60 1.28 5.35 3.26
C ARG A 60 0.60 4.01 2.97
N LEU A 61 1.36 3.00 2.54
CA LEU A 61 0.82 1.67 2.28
C LEU A 61 0.27 1.04 3.56
N VAL A 62 1.03 1.08 4.65
CA VAL A 62 0.60 0.51 5.93
C VAL A 62 -0.61 1.27 6.49
N ALA A 63 -0.58 2.61 6.48
CA ALA A 63 -1.68 3.43 6.95
C ALA A 63 -2.97 3.16 6.16
N GLY A 64 -2.88 3.12 4.82
CA GLY A 64 -4.01 2.82 3.94
C GLY A 64 -4.58 1.41 4.16
N LEU A 65 -3.74 0.39 4.31
CA LEU A 65 -4.19 -0.99 4.59
C LEU A 65 -4.88 -1.08 5.95
N LEU A 66 -4.36 -0.44 6.99
CA LEU A 66 -5.00 -0.42 8.32
C LEU A 66 -6.34 0.32 8.30
N TYR A 67 -6.43 1.43 7.54
CA TYR A 67 -7.70 2.13 7.32
C TYR A 67 -8.72 1.22 6.64
N LEU A 68 -8.36 0.61 5.50
CA LEU A 68 -9.25 -0.28 4.74
C LEU A 68 -9.70 -1.47 5.58
N GLN A 69 -8.79 -2.03 6.37
CA GLN A 69 -9.09 -3.11 7.29
C GLN A 69 -10.19 -2.72 8.28
N HIS A 70 -10.05 -1.55 8.91
CA HIS A 70 -11.02 -1.07 9.89
C HIS A 70 -12.35 -0.68 9.24
N ALA A 71 -12.30 0.11 8.16
CA ALA A 71 -13.49 0.62 7.47
C ALA A 71 -14.37 -0.50 6.91
N TYR A 72 -13.76 -1.57 6.39
CA TYR A 72 -14.48 -2.70 5.78
C TYR A 72 -14.48 -3.98 6.63
N ARG A 73 -14.01 -3.91 7.89
CA ARG A 73 -13.94 -5.04 8.85
C ARG A 73 -13.27 -6.29 8.27
N LEU A 74 -12.10 -6.12 7.67
CA LEU A 74 -11.36 -7.20 6.99
C LEU A 74 -10.35 -7.88 7.92
N SER A 75 -10.02 -9.15 7.66
CA SER A 75 -8.84 -9.78 8.24
C SER A 75 -7.55 -9.26 7.56
N ASP A 76 -6.38 -9.59 8.12
CA ASP A 76 -5.08 -9.26 7.53
C ASP A 76 -4.95 -9.86 6.13
N GLU A 77 -5.38 -11.11 5.96
CA GLU A 77 -5.34 -11.81 4.68
C GLU A 77 -6.34 -11.22 3.69
N ALA A 78 -7.56 -10.92 4.15
CA ALA A 78 -8.62 -10.40 3.31
C ALA A 78 -8.30 -9.00 2.77
N VAL A 79 -7.68 -8.11 3.56
CA VAL A 79 -7.33 -6.77 3.09
C VAL A 79 -6.21 -6.82 2.05
N VAL A 80 -5.20 -7.67 2.24
CA VAL A 80 -4.08 -7.80 1.28
C VAL A 80 -4.56 -8.52 0.00
N ALA A 81 -5.44 -9.52 0.10
CA ALA A 81 -6.03 -10.19 -1.06
C ALA A 81 -6.90 -9.22 -1.89
N ARG A 82 -7.83 -8.50 -1.25
CA ARG A 82 -8.69 -7.52 -1.95
C ARG A 82 -7.90 -6.37 -2.55
N TRP A 83 -6.77 -6.00 -1.94
CA TRP A 83 -5.89 -4.97 -2.48
C TRP A 83 -5.35 -5.32 -3.87
N VAL A 84 -5.01 -6.60 -4.12
CA VAL A 84 -4.50 -7.07 -5.42
C VAL A 84 -5.56 -6.94 -6.52
N GLU A 85 -6.84 -7.07 -6.16
CA GLU A 85 -7.95 -7.05 -7.11
C GLU A 85 -8.54 -5.65 -7.31
N ASN A 86 -8.24 -4.69 -6.43
CA ASN A 86 -8.96 -3.42 -6.35
C ASN A 86 -8.07 -2.20 -6.62
N PRO A 87 -8.22 -1.51 -7.77
CA PRO A 87 -7.39 -0.36 -8.11
C PRO A 87 -7.61 0.85 -7.18
N TYR A 88 -8.79 0.98 -6.56
CA TYR A 88 -9.04 2.04 -5.57
C TYR A 88 -8.26 1.82 -4.27
N TYR A 89 -8.08 0.57 -3.86
CA TYR A 89 -7.29 0.24 -2.67
C TYR A 89 -5.81 0.57 -2.93
N GLN A 90 -5.31 0.19 -4.12
CA GLN A 90 -3.94 0.49 -4.55
C GLN A 90 -3.68 2.00 -4.63
N HIS A 91 -4.62 2.75 -5.21
CA HIS A 91 -4.52 4.20 -5.30
C HIS A 91 -4.50 4.88 -3.92
N LEU A 92 -5.39 4.48 -3.01
CA LEU A 92 -5.38 5.00 -1.64
C LEU A 92 -4.02 4.77 -0.96
N THR A 93 -3.45 3.57 -1.13
CA THR A 93 -2.15 3.19 -0.56
C THR A 93 -0.94 3.75 -1.29
N GLY A 94 -1.12 4.55 -2.34
CA GLY A 94 -0.04 5.30 -3.00
C GLY A 94 0.58 4.65 -4.23
N GLU A 95 0.01 3.55 -4.74
CA GLU A 95 0.45 3.02 -6.03
C GLU A 95 0.12 3.99 -7.16
N THR A 96 1.00 4.02 -8.17
CA THR A 96 0.77 4.78 -9.41
C THR A 96 0.26 3.89 -10.53
N PHE A 97 0.65 2.62 -10.53
CA PHE A 97 0.30 1.62 -11.54
C PHE A 97 -0.35 0.42 -10.87
N PHE A 98 -1.21 -0.28 -11.60
CA PHE A 98 -1.88 -1.46 -11.06
C PHE A 98 -0.89 -2.62 -10.83
N GLN A 99 -0.90 -3.14 -9.62
CA GLN A 99 -0.06 -4.23 -9.16
C GLN A 99 -0.88 -5.52 -9.02
N HIS A 100 -0.32 -6.63 -9.50
CA HIS A 100 -0.95 -7.96 -9.41
C HIS A 100 -0.34 -8.84 -8.30
N LYS A 101 0.63 -8.32 -7.55
CA LYS A 101 1.32 -9.05 -6.49
C LYS A 101 0.92 -8.47 -5.13
N LEU A 102 0.93 -9.31 -4.11
CA LEU A 102 0.68 -8.87 -2.74
C LEU A 102 1.71 -7.79 -2.35
N PRO A 103 1.29 -6.68 -1.76
CA PRO A 103 2.19 -5.58 -1.40
C PRO A 103 3.07 -5.94 -0.21
N ILE A 104 2.55 -6.75 0.71
CA ILE A 104 3.23 -7.25 1.92
C ILE A 104 2.71 -8.64 2.29
N ASP A 105 3.46 -9.32 3.15
CA ASP A 105 2.95 -10.52 3.82
C ASP A 105 1.88 -10.12 4.88
N PRO A 106 0.70 -10.76 4.92
CA PRO A 106 -0.38 -10.42 5.87
C PRO A 106 0.05 -10.33 7.33
N SER A 107 0.95 -11.22 7.79
CA SER A 107 1.46 -11.21 9.18
C SER A 107 2.20 -9.91 9.54
N SER A 108 2.61 -9.14 8.55
CA SER A 108 3.24 -7.84 8.75
C SER A 108 2.28 -6.85 9.39
N LEU A 109 0.98 -6.90 9.05
CA LEU A 109 -0.04 -5.99 9.60
C LEU A 109 -0.22 -6.15 11.11
N THR A 110 -0.23 -7.40 11.60
CA THR A 110 -0.23 -7.68 13.04
C THR A 110 0.98 -7.06 13.75
N ARG A 111 2.18 -7.18 13.17
CA ARG A 111 3.40 -6.56 13.72
C ARG A 111 3.31 -5.03 13.72
N TRP A 112 2.72 -4.44 12.68
CA TRP A 112 2.53 -2.99 12.58
C TRP A 112 1.58 -2.45 13.64
N ARG A 113 0.42 -3.07 13.83
CA ARG A 113 -0.53 -2.68 14.89
C ARG A 113 0.13 -2.70 16.27
N GLY A 114 0.93 -3.73 16.55
CA GLY A 114 1.70 -3.82 17.80
C GLY A 114 2.74 -2.70 17.98
N ARG A 115 3.38 -2.22 16.92
CA ARG A 115 4.37 -1.13 16.99
C ARG A 115 3.72 0.25 17.15
N ILE A 116 2.65 0.50 16.41
CA ILE A 116 1.88 1.76 16.48
C ILE A 116 1.20 1.88 17.85
N GLY A 117 0.56 0.81 18.32
CA GLY A 117 -0.13 0.78 19.61
C GLY A 117 0.79 1.03 20.82
N LYS A 118 2.04 0.54 20.77
CA LYS A 118 3.03 0.75 21.85
C LYS A 118 3.52 2.18 22.00
N LYS A 119 3.47 3.00 20.94
CA LYS A 119 3.83 4.43 21.03
C LYS A 119 2.63 5.30 21.38
N ALA A 120 1.42 4.95 20.94
CA ALA A 120 0.20 5.66 21.34
C ALA A 120 -0.02 5.65 22.87
N SER A 121 0.44 4.60 23.55
CA SER A 121 0.39 4.49 25.02
C SER A 121 1.54 5.17 25.77
N ASN A 122 2.65 5.49 25.10
CA ASN A 122 3.84 6.09 25.72
C ASN A 122 3.95 7.61 25.47
N GLY A 123 2.91 8.22 24.89
CA GLY A 123 2.80 9.65 24.65
C GLY A 123 1.68 10.35 25.45
N CYS A 124 1.08 9.66 26.42
CA CYS A 124 0.21 10.24 27.45
C CYS A 124 0.92 10.25 28.80
#